data_AF-A0A973HM25-F1
#
_entry.id   AF-A0A973HM25-F1
#
_cell.length_a   1.000
_cell.length_b   1.000
_cell.length_c   1.000
_cell.angle_alpha   90.00
_cell.angle_beta   90.00
_cell.angle_gamma   90.00
#
_symmetry.space_group_name_H-M   'P 1'
#
loop_
_entity.id
_entity.type
_entity.pdbx_description
1 polymer ?
#
loop_
_entity_poly.entity_id
_entity_poly.type
_entity_poly.pdbx_seq_one_letter_code
_entity_poly.pdbx_strand_id
1 'polypeptide(L)'
;MKYISYISLILIFLAASCTHAPDRALEEEAILKAKRLYLKAGEASRRGDYIVAKKILLPLLENEYIGREATLLYEDVMNKQKFENLKRSQEVSDSIYLMDIEKRLLRPKNYGKFKEFHPELGPFTTGEGPMDKLLEKKVSIDLQNADLQGLIEVFQEIDGMNIIADDALNTAKTITIKVKDTPIKEILSYVKR
;
A
#
# COMPACT_ATOMS: atom_id res chain seq x y z
N MET A 1 -11.00 -84.20 29.65
CA MET A 1 -10.89 -82.72 29.72
C MET A 1 -9.84 -82.26 28.73
N LYS A 2 -10.06 -81.10 28.05
CA LYS A 2 -9.24 -80.45 26.99
C LYS A 2 -9.70 -80.64 25.53
N TYR A 3 -10.93 -80.21 25.20
CA TYR A 3 -11.30 -79.90 23.80
C TYR A 3 -12.20 -78.65 23.63
N ILE A 4 -12.37 -77.84 24.69
CA ILE A 4 -13.27 -76.67 24.66
C ILE A 4 -12.51 -75.34 24.42
N SER A 5 -11.16 -75.35 24.40
CA SER A 5 -10.35 -74.12 24.34
C SER A 5 -10.06 -73.57 22.93
N TYR A 6 -10.28 -74.34 21.85
CA TYR A 6 -9.88 -73.91 20.50
C TYR A 6 -10.97 -73.19 19.69
N ILE A 7 -12.25 -73.38 20.03
CA ILE A 7 -13.38 -72.74 19.32
C ILE A 7 -13.52 -71.25 19.72
N SER A 8 -13.09 -70.88 20.93
CA SER A 8 -13.09 -69.48 21.40
C SER A 8 -12.05 -68.61 20.69
N LEU A 9 -10.97 -69.17 20.13
CA LEU A 9 -9.89 -68.37 19.54
C LEU A 9 -10.18 -68.00 18.08
N ILE A 10 -10.95 -68.82 17.36
CA ILE A 10 -11.30 -68.59 15.95
C ILE A 10 -12.41 -67.54 15.81
N LEU A 11 -13.33 -67.46 16.79
CA LEU A 11 -14.41 -66.45 16.80
C LEU A 11 -13.91 -65.03 17.10
N ILE A 12 -12.76 -64.88 17.78
CA ILE A 12 -12.15 -63.58 18.05
C ILE A 12 -11.37 -63.07 16.83
N PHE A 13 -10.79 -63.98 16.01
CA PHE A 13 -10.09 -63.58 14.78
C PHE A 13 -11.03 -63.18 13.64
N LEU A 14 -12.27 -63.70 13.60
CA LEU A 14 -13.24 -63.33 12.56
C LEU A 14 -13.93 -61.97 12.82
N ALA A 15 -13.98 -61.52 14.08
CA ALA A 15 -14.57 -60.23 14.45
C ALA A 15 -13.59 -59.04 14.29
N ALA A 16 -12.29 -59.30 14.12
CA ALA A 16 -11.26 -58.26 13.99
C ALA A 16 -11.08 -57.72 12.56
N SER A 17 -11.76 -58.29 11.55
CA SER A 17 -11.66 -57.83 10.15
C SER A 17 -12.67 -56.74 9.76
N CYS A 18 -13.48 -56.22 10.69
CA CYS A 18 -14.56 -55.27 10.38
C CYS A 18 -14.40 -53.85 10.96
N THR A 19 -13.29 -53.52 11.63
CA THR A 19 -13.12 -52.22 12.31
C THR A 19 -12.18 -51.23 11.61
N HIS A 20 -11.84 -51.44 10.33
CA HIS A 20 -10.96 -50.54 9.56
C HIS A 20 -11.66 -49.80 8.40
N ALA A 21 -13.01 -49.78 8.40
CA ALA A 21 -13.81 -49.18 7.34
C ALA A 21 -14.07 -47.65 7.40
N PRO A 22 -14.05 -46.93 8.55
CA PRO A 22 -14.52 -45.54 8.57
C PRO A 22 -13.55 -44.54 7.91
N ASP A 23 -12.23 -44.80 7.93
CA ASP A 23 -11.23 -43.88 7.38
C ASP A 23 -11.26 -43.83 5.83
N ARG A 24 -11.40 -44.98 5.18
CA ARG A 24 -11.43 -45.05 3.71
C ARG A 24 -12.64 -44.35 3.09
N ALA A 25 -13.80 -44.46 3.73
CA ALA A 25 -15.02 -43.80 3.24
C ALA A 25 -14.90 -42.27 3.28
N LEU A 26 -14.20 -41.74 4.30
CA LEU A 26 -14.00 -40.31 4.49
C LEU A 26 -12.99 -39.74 3.47
N GLU A 27 -11.94 -40.51 3.15
CA GLU A 27 -10.99 -40.20 2.09
C GLU A 27 -11.64 -40.21 0.70
N GLU A 28 -12.50 -41.20 0.41
CA GLU A 28 -13.22 -41.29 -0.87
C GLU A 28 -14.17 -40.10 -1.11
N GLU A 29 -14.88 -39.65 -0.07
CA GLU A 29 -15.72 -38.45 -0.14
C GLU A 29 -14.91 -37.18 -0.39
N ALA A 30 -13.74 -37.04 0.25
CA ALA A 30 -12.84 -35.91 0.07
C ALA A 30 -12.29 -35.85 -1.36
N ILE A 31 -11.87 -36.99 -1.91
CA ILE A 31 -11.39 -37.12 -3.30
C ILE A 31 -12.52 -36.76 -4.28
N LEU A 32 -13.73 -37.27 -4.06
CA LEU A 32 -14.88 -37.00 -4.93
C LEU A 32 -15.24 -35.50 -4.92
N LYS A 33 -15.21 -34.87 -3.74
CA LYS A 33 -15.45 -33.42 -3.60
C LYS A 33 -14.38 -32.60 -4.34
N ALA A 34 -13.11 -32.97 -4.21
CA ALA A 34 -12.01 -32.32 -4.90
C ALA A 34 -12.13 -32.46 -6.43
N LYS A 35 -12.52 -33.64 -6.94
CA LYS A 35 -12.80 -33.87 -8.37
C LYS A 35 -13.94 -32.99 -8.89
N ARG A 36 -15.03 -32.86 -8.14
CA ARG A 36 -16.15 -31.97 -8.53
C ARG A 36 -15.70 -30.52 -8.64
N LEU A 37 -14.89 -30.05 -7.70
CA LEU A 37 -14.37 -28.68 -7.72
C LEU A 37 -13.42 -28.46 -8.91
N TYR A 38 -12.56 -29.44 -9.21
CA TYR A 38 -11.70 -29.42 -10.40
C TYR A 38 -12.52 -29.31 -11.69
N LEU A 39 -13.56 -30.13 -11.85
CA LEU A 39 -14.44 -30.09 -13.03
C LEU A 39 -15.14 -28.73 -13.17
N LYS A 40 -15.66 -28.20 -12.04
CA LYS A 40 -16.30 -26.87 -12.01
C LYS A 40 -15.33 -25.75 -12.41
N ALA A 41 -14.06 -25.84 -12.00
CA ALA A 41 -13.04 -24.90 -12.44
C ALA A 41 -12.76 -25.01 -13.94
N GLY A 42 -12.71 -26.23 -14.49
CA GLY A 42 -12.57 -26.46 -15.93
C GLY A 42 -13.75 -25.91 -16.74
N GLU A 43 -14.98 -26.01 -16.24
CA GLU A 43 -16.16 -25.38 -16.84
C GLU A 43 -16.11 -23.85 -16.78
N ALA A 44 -15.69 -23.26 -15.66
CA ALA A 44 -15.49 -21.82 -15.55
C ALA A 44 -14.42 -21.32 -16.54
N SER A 45 -13.31 -22.05 -16.68
CA SER A 45 -12.26 -21.77 -17.68
C SER A 45 -12.80 -21.79 -19.11
N ARG A 46 -13.59 -22.82 -19.48
CA ARG A 46 -14.22 -22.94 -20.80
C ARG A 46 -15.20 -21.82 -21.12
N ARG A 47 -15.84 -21.23 -20.10
CA ARG A 47 -16.73 -20.06 -20.24
C ARG A 47 -15.99 -18.72 -20.33
N GLY A 48 -14.67 -18.70 -20.14
CA GLY A 48 -13.87 -17.48 -20.10
C GLY A 48 -13.79 -16.81 -18.73
N ASP A 49 -14.39 -17.41 -17.69
CA ASP A 49 -14.38 -16.89 -16.32
C ASP A 49 -13.09 -17.28 -15.59
N TYR A 50 -11.94 -16.82 -16.10
CA TYR A 50 -10.61 -17.24 -15.62
C TYR A 50 -10.37 -16.88 -14.15
N ILE A 51 -10.94 -15.78 -13.65
CA ILE A 51 -10.81 -15.35 -12.24
C ILE A 51 -11.50 -16.36 -11.32
N VAL A 52 -12.72 -16.80 -11.68
CA VAL A 52 -13.49 -17.76 -10.90
C VAL A 52 -12.81 -19.13 -10.94
N ALA A 53 -12.34 -19.55 -12.12
CA ALA A 53 -11.60 -20.80 -12.28
C ALA A 53 -10.35 -20.86 -11.39
N LYS A 54 -9.53 -19.80 -11.38
CA LYS A 54 -8.35 -19.70 -10.50
C LYS A 54 -8.71 -19.78 -9.02
N LYS A 55 -9.75 -19.06 -8.59
CA LYS A 55 -10.19 -19.06 -7.18
C LYS A 55 -10.58 -20.46 -6.71
N ILE A 56 -11.22 -21.25 -7.58
CA ILE A 56 -11.61 -22.63 -7.28
C ILE A 56 -10.38 -23.55 -7.25
N LEU A 57 -9.38 -23.32 -8.09
CA LEU A 57 -8.18 -24.17 -8.20
C LEU A 57 -7.17 -23.94 -7.09
N LEU A 58 -7.02 -22.72 -6.56
CA LEU A 58 -6.06 -22.38 -5.50
C LEU A 58 -6.03 -23.39 -4.33
N PRO A 59 -7.16 -23.73 -3.67
CA PRO A 59 -7.14 -24.70 -2.58
C PRO A 59 -6.89 -26.14 -3.03
N LEU A 60 -6.97 -26.44 -4.33
CA LEU A 60 -6.73 -27.78 -4.88
C LEU A 60 -5.27 -28.01 -5.27
N LEU A 61 -4.44 -26.96 -5.34
CA LEU A 61 -3.03 -27.08 -5.72
C LEU A 61 -2.22 -27.90 -4.70
N GLU A 62 -2.52 -27.74 -3.42
CA GLU A 62 -1.87 -28.43 -2.31
C GLU A 62 -2.51 -29.79 -2.00
N ASN A 63 -3.54 -30.20 -2.75
CA ASN A 63 -4.23 -31.46 -2.51
C ASN A 63 -3.38 -32.65 -2.98
N GLU A 64 -3.17 -33.64 -2.11
CA GLU A 64 -2.32 -34.81 -2.40
C GLU A 64 -2.77 -35.65 -3.61
N TYR A 65 -4.08 -35.70 -3.87
CA TYR A 65 -4.65 -36.56 -4.91
C TYR A 65 -4.79 -35.88 -6.27
N ILE A 66 -5.12 -34.57 -6.29
CA ILE A 66 -5.45 -33.82 -7.53
C ILE A 66 -4.46 -32.68 -7.80
N GLY A 67 -3.53 -32.38 -6.89
CA GLY A 67 -2.64 -31.22 -6.96
C GLY A 67 -1.89 -31.11 -8.29
N ARG A 68 -1.41 -32.23 -8.85
CA ARG A 68 -0.75 -32.25 -10.17
C ARG A 68 -1.70 -31.80 -11.30
N GLU A 69 -2.89 -32.37 -11.38
CA GLU A 69 -3.88 -32.05 -12.40
C GLU A 69 -4.41 -30.62 -12.24
N ALA A 70 -4.63 -30.19 -11.00
CA ALA A 70 -5.04 -28.83 -10.65
C ALA A 70 -3.97 -27.81 -11.04
N THR A 71 -2.68 -28.14 -10.86
CA THR A 71 -1.56 -27.27 -11.24
C THR A 71 -1.52 -27.07 -12.76
N LEU A 72 -1.61 -28.14 -13.54
CA LEU A 72 -1.64 -28.05 -15.01
C LEU A 72 -2.82 -27.20 -15.51
N LEU A 73 -4.01 -27.40 -14.93
CA LEU A 73 -5.18 -26.60 -15.30
C LEU A 73 -5.04 -25.14 -14.86
N TYR A 74 -4.43 -24.88 -13.70
CA TYR A 74 -4.17 -23.53 -13.23
C TYR A 74 -3.20 -22.77 -14.15
N GLU A 75 -2.14 -23.43 -14.60
CA GLU A 75 -1.19 -22.86 -15.57
C GLU A 75 -1.86 -22.57 -16.92
N ASP A 76 -2.67 -23.48 -17.44
CA ASP A 76 -3.45 -23.27 -18.67
C ASP A 76 -4.39 -22.06 -18.55
N VAL A 77 -5.14 -21.97 -17.44
CA VAL A 77 -6.03 -20.83 -17.16
C VAL A 77 -5.25 -19.53 -17.10
N MET A 78 -4.08 -19.52 -16.46
CA MET A 78 -3.21 -18.35 -16.37
C MET A 78 -2.72 -17.90 -17.74
N ASN A 79 -2.31 -18.84 -18.58
CA ASN A 79 -1.83 -18.54 -19.92
C ASN A 79 -2.94 -18.01 -20.82
N LYS A 80 -4.14 -18.60 -20.77
CA LYS A 80 -5.33 -18.10 -21.48
C LYS A 80 -5.71 -16.71 -21.03
N GLN A 81 -5.71 -16.45 -19.72
CA GLN A 81 -6.00 -15.12 -19.18
C GLN A 81 -4.98 -14.08 -19.68
N LYS A 82 -3.68 -14.42 -19.65
CA LYS A 82 -2.61 -13.54 -20.17
C LYS A 82 -2.80 -13.23 -21.64
N PHE A 83 -3.08 -14.25 -22.46
CA PHE A 83 -3.29 -14.10 -23.89
C PHE A 83 -4.49 -13.19 -24.20
N GLU A 84 -5.62 -13.41 -23.54
CA GLU A 84 -6.83 -12.57 -23.69
C GLU A 84 -6.59 -11.12 -23.28
N ASN A 85 -5.86 -10.89 -22.18
CA ASN A 85 -5.51 -9.55 -21.75
C ASN A 85 -4.55 -8.86 -22.73
N LEU A 86 -3.58 -9.59 -23.29
CA LEU A 86 -2.68 -9.08 -24.31
C LEU A 86 -3.45 -8.67 -25.56
N LYS A 87 -4.35 -9.54 -26.04
CA LYS A 87 -5.21 -9.26 -27.18
C LYS A 87 -6.06 -8.00 -26.96
N ARG A 88 -6.72 -7.90 -25.80
CA ARG A 88 -7.49 -6.70 -25.43
C ARG A 88 -6.62 -5.44 -25.39
N SER A 89 -5.41 -5.54 -24.85
CA SER A 89 -4.46 -4.42 -24.80
C SER A 89 -4.01 -3.98 -26.19
N GLN A 90 -3.82 -4.92 -27.12
CA GLN A 90 -3.50 -4.62 -28.51
C GLN A 90 -4.68 -3.92 -29.21
N GLU A 91 -5.89 -4.45 -29.09
CA GLU A 91 -7.10 -3.82 -29.66
C GLU A 91 -7.30 -2.38 -29.16
N VAL A 92 -7.09 -2.13 -27.87
CA VAL A 92 -7.13 -0.78 -27.30
C VAL A 92 -6.01 0.09 -27.87
N SER A 93 -4.78 -0.42 -27.95
CA SER A 93 -3.63 0.33 -28.48
C SER A 93 -3.84 0.70 -29.96
N ASP A 94 -4.34 -0.23 -30.77
CA ASP A 94 -4.65 -0.02 -32.18
C ASP A 94 -5.75 1.04 -32.34
N SER A 95 -6.80 0.99 -31.50
CA SER A 95 -7.85 2.00 -31.51
C SER A 95 -7.31 3.41 -31.19
N ILE A 96 -6.44 3.53 -30.18
CA ILE A 96 -5.80 4.80 -29.80
C ILE A 96 -4.89 5.28 -30.93
N TYR A 97 -4.13 4.38 -31.54
CA TYR A 97 -3.23 4.69 -32.65
C TYR A 97 -4.00 5.26 -33.86
N LEU A 98 -5.13 4.66 -34.23
CA LEU A 98 -6.00 5.18 -35.30
C LEU A 98 -6.54 6.57 -34.96
N MET A 99 -7.02 6.77 -33.72
CA MET A 99 -7.50 8.09 -33.26
C MET A 99 -6.38 9.15 -33.29
N ASP A 100 -5.15 8.78 -32.95
CA ASP A 100 -4.02 9.70 -32.96
C ASP A 100 -3.54 10.03 -34.37
N ILE A 101 -3.59 9.08 -35.32
CA ILE A 101 -3.36 9.39 -36.75
C ILE A 101 -4.39 10.41 -37.23
N GLU A 102 -5.68 10.21 -36.94
CA GLU A 102 -6.75 11.14 -37.33
C GLU A 102 -6.50 12.55 -36.77
N LYS A 103 -6.09 12.65 -35.50
CA LYS A 103 -5.74 13.95 -34.89
C LYS A 103 -4.52 14.60 -35.53
N ARG A 104 -3.50 13.82 -35.91
CA ARG A 104 -2.27 14.36 -36.54
C ARG A 104 -2.53 14.95 -37.92
N LEU A 105 -3.54 14.45 -38.65
CA LEU A 105 -3.95 15.02 -39.94
C LEU A 105 -4.71 16.34 -39.79
N LEU A 106 -5.16 16.67 -38.58
CA LEU A 106 -5.89 17.90 -38.30
C LEU A 106 -4.96 18.92 -37.64
N ARG A 107 -4.85 20.10 -38.26
CA ARG A 107 -4.18 21.24 -37.62
C ARG A 107 -4.92 21.58 -36.32
N PRO A 108 -4.25 21.63 -35.14
CA PRO A 108 -4.90 22.04 -33.91
C PRO A 108 -5.56 23.41 -34.06
N LYS A 109 -6.74 23.61 -33.46
CA LYS A 109 -7.53 24.86 -33.58
C LYS A 109 -6.77 26.15 -33.18
N ASN A 110 -5.68 26.00 -32.42
CA ASN A 110 -4.84 27.09 -31.92
C ASN A 110 -3.42 27.09 -32.50
N TYR A 111 -3.14 26.30 -33.53
CA TYR A 111 -1.85 26.33 -34.20
C TYR A 111 -1.62 27.71 -34.85
N GLY A 112 -0.52 28.38 -34.46
CA GLY A 112 -0.24 29.76 -34.88
C GLY A 112 -1.03 30.83 -34.12
N LYS A 113 -1.82 30.46 -33.10
CA LYS A 113 -2.44 31.44 -32.18
C LYS A 113 -1.55 31.61 -30.96
N PHE A 114 -1.13 32.84 -30.72
CA PHE A 114 -0.45 33.22 -29.49
C PHE A 114 -1.48 33.74 -28.50
N LYS A 115 -1.41 33.30 -27.25
CA LYS A 115 -2.11 33.96 -26.15
C LYS A 115 -1.13 34.98 -25.59
N GLU A 116 -1.40 36.26 -25.79
CA GLU A 116 -0.65 37.30 -25.10
C GLU A 116 -0.90 37.12 -23.59
N PHE A 117 0.17 36.80 -22.87
CA PHE A 117 0.15 36.80 -21.43
C PHE A 117 0.43 38.22 -20.97
N HIS A 118 -0.64 38.91 -20.56
CA HIS A 118 -0.53 40.17 -19.84
C HIS A 118 -0.52 39.81 -18.35
N PRO A 119 0.65 39.72 -17.70
CA PRO A 119 0.68 39.56 -16.26
C PRO A 119 0.09 40.84 -15.67
N GLU A 120 -1.07 40.71 -15.04
CA GLU A 120 -1.55 41.72 -14.09
C GLU A 120 -0.60 41.68 -12.89
N LEU A 121 0.55 42.34 -13.02
CA LEU A 121 1.47 42.62 -11.93
C LEU A 121 0.83 43.69 -11.05
N GLY A 122 -0.24 43.32 -10.34
CA GLY A 122 -0.65 44.05 -9.16
C GLY A 122 0.48 44.01 -8.13
N PRO A 123 0.53 44.95 -7.16
CA PRO A 123 1.48 44.84 -6.07
C PRO A 123 1.25 43.49 -5.38
N PHE A 124 2.24 42.61 -5.42
CA PHE A 124 2.25 41.38 -4.64
C PHE A 124 2.34 41.76 -3.16
N THR A 125 1.21 42.08 -2.54
CA THR A 125 1.11 42.03 -1.09
C THR A 125 1.03 40.55 -0.76
N THR A 126 2.16 39.93 -0.44
CA THR A 126 2.17 38.63 0.21
C THR A 126 1.33 38.78 1.46
N GLY A 127 0.16 38.13 1.51
CA GLY A 127 -0.67 38.15 2.73
C GLY A 127 0.13 37.59 3.91
N GLU A 128 -0.25 37.98 5.13
CA GLU A 128 0.41 37.53 6.36
C GLU A 128 0.51 36.00 6.40
N GLY A 129 1.75 35.51 6.34
CA GLY A 129 2.04 34.08 6.36
C GLY A 129 1.87 33.49 7.76
N PRO A 130 1.81 32.15 7.88
CA PRO A 130 1.81 31.49 9.18
C PRO A 130 3.00 31.89 10.07
N MET A 131 4.17 32.15 9.47
CA MET A 131 5.37 32.60 10.20
C MET A 131 5.25 34.04 10.72
N ASP A 132 4.61 34.94 9.97
CA ASP A 132 4.40 36.32 10.41
C ASP A 132 3.56 36.36 11.70
N LYS A 133 2.54 35.50 11.76
CA LYS A 133 1.70 35.33 12.96
C LYS A 133 2.48 34.79 14.17
N LEU A 134 3.46 33.91 13.95
CA LEU A 134 4.33 33.42 15.03
C LEU A 134 5.27 34.51 15.52
N LEU A 135 5.79 35.36 14.63
CA LEU A 135 6.67 36.47 14.97
C LEU A 135 5.96 37.61 15.72
N GLU A 136 4.65 37.77 15.51
CA GLU A 136 3.80 38.73 16.23
C GLU A 136 3.34 38.24 17.60
N LYS A 137 3.53 36.94 17.92
CA LYS A 137 3.19 36.39 19.23
C LYS A 137 3.95 37.14 20.33
N LYS A 138 3.21 37.63 21.32
CA LYS A 138 3.79 38.34 22.47
C LYS A 138 4.32 37.37 23.51
N VAL A 139 5.54 37.60 23.96
CA VAL A 139 6.20 36.80 24.99
C VAL A 139 6.74 37.71 26.10
N SER A 140 6.84 37.16 27.31
CA SER A 140 7.49 37.82 28.44
C SER A 140 8.64 36.94 28.89
N ILE A 141 9.87 37.45 28.81
CA ILE A 141 11.10 36.70 29.01
C ILE A 141 11.99 37.51 29.97
N ASP A 142 12.49 36.85 31.02
CA ASP A 142 13.50 37.38 31.94
C ASP A 142 14.71 36.45 31.85
N LEU A 143 15.73 36.89 31.10
CA LEU A 143 16.98 36.18 30.93
C LEU A 143 18.10 36.99 31.57
N GLN A 144 18.85 36.36 32.46
CA GLN A 144 19.95 36.97 33.20
C GLN A 144 21.24 36.24 32.85
N ASN A 145 22.21 36.95 32.27
CA ASN A 145 23.49 36.40 31.84
C ASN A 145 23.36 35.14 30.96
N ALA A 146 22.34 35.10 30.09
CA ALA A 146 22.14 33.97 29.19
C ALA A 146 23.11 34.05 28.00
N ASP A 147 23.59 32.90 27.56
CA ASP A 147 24.28 32.80 26.28
C ASP A 147 23.28 32.97 25.13
N LEU A 148 23.75 33.45 23.98
CA LEU A 148 22.91 33.68 22.81
C LEU A 148 22.27 32.36 22.32
N GLN A 149 22.98 31.24 22.47
CA GLN A 149 22.45 29.92 22.19
C GLN A 149 21.25 29.58 23.10
N GLY A 150 21.35 29.88 24.40
CA GLY A 150 20.28 29.63 25.35
C GLY A 150 19.02 30.47 25.07
N LEU A 151 19.17 31.67 24.50
CA LEU A 151 18.03 32.46 24.03
C LEU A 151 17.32 31.79 22.83
N ILE A 152 18.09 31.24 21.89
CA ILE A 152 17.54 30.58 20.70
C ILE A 152 16.82 29.28 21.08
N GLU A 153 17.35 28.52 22.03
CA GLU A 153 16.73 27.31 22.57
C GLU A 153 15.35 27.62 23.18
N VAL A 154 15.22 28.71 23.97
CA VAL A 154 13.93 29.17 24.53
C VAL A 154 12.92 29.51 23.43
N PHE A 155 13.36 30.01 22.27
CA PHE A 155 12.47 30.27 21.14
C PHE A 155 12.12 29.02 20.32
N GLN A 156 12.98 28.01 20.31
CA GLN A 156 12.68 26.71 19.67
C GLN A 156 11.60 25.92 20.44
N GLU A 157 11.45 26.13 21.75
CA GLU A 157 10.37 25.54 22.54
C GLU A 157 8.97 26.06 22.16
N ILE A 158 8.90 27.15 21.38
CA ILE A 158 7.63 27.69 20.90
C ILE A 158 7.17 26.86 19.70
N ASP A 159 6.05 26.15 19.89
CA ASP A 159 5.46 25.27 18.88
C ASP A 159 5.31 25.95 17.50
N GLY A 160 5.91 25.33 16.48
CA GLY A 160 5.92 25.80 15.09
C GLY A 160 7.08 26.71 14.67
N MET A 161 8.02 27.04 15.56
CA MET A 161 9.16 27.91 15.24
C MET A 161 10.47 27.11 15.17
N ASN A 162 11.02 26.95 13.96
CA ASN A 162 12.33 26.32 13.75
C ASN A 162 13.40 27.38 13.49
N ILE A 163 14.25 27.66 14.48
CA ILE A 163 15.38 28.59 14.37
C ILE A 163 16.67 27.78 14.40
N ILE A 164 17.54 27.97 13.40
CA ILE A 164 18.86 27.35 13.36
C ILE A 164 19.90 28.42 13.71
N ALA A 165 20.70 28.18 14.74
CA ALA A 165 21.83 29.01 15.10
C ALA A 165 23.07 28.61 14.27
N ASP A 166 23.86 29.59 13.86
CA ASP A 166 25.18 29.35 13.25
C ASP A 166 26.20 29.03 14.36
N ASP A 167 27.11 28.08 14.12
CA ASP A 167 28.16 27.65 15.06
C ASP A 167 29.10 28.82 15.46
N ALA A 168 29.18 29.86 14.61
CA ALA A 168 29.93 31.09 14.89
C ALA A 168 29.32 31.95 16.01
N LEU A 169 28.06 31.70 16.41
CA LEU A 169 27.38 32.41 17.50
C LEU A 169 27.85 31.98 18.89
N ASN A 170 28.66 30.91 19.02
CA ASN A 170 29.26 30.41 20.26
C ASN A 170 30.36 31.30 20.86
N THR A 171 30.46 32.56 20.43
CA THR A 171 31.44 33.50 20.98
C THR A 171 30.85 34.12 22.25
N ALA A 172 31.51 33.94 23.40
CA ALA A 172 31.10 34.33 24.76
C ALA A 172 30.48 35.74 24.93
N LYS A 173 29.25 35.92 24.45
CA LYS A 173 28.47 37.15 24.52
C LYS A 173 27.24 36.87 25.37
N THR A 174 27.34 37.22 26.64
CA THR A 174 26.22 37.11 27.57
C THR A 174 25.26 38.27 27.34
N ILE A 175 23.97 37.96 27.34
CA ILE A 175 22.90 38.93 27.15
C ILE A 175 21.95 38.85 28.35
N THR A 176 21.60 40.03 28.86
CA THR A 176 20.58 40.19 29.90
C THR A 176 19.41 40.94 29.29
N ILE A 177 18.28 40.26 29.10
CA ILE A 177 17.06 40.82 28.51
C ILE A 177 15.91 40.60 29.49
N LYS A 178 15.20 41.69 29.79
CA LYS A 178 13.93 41.66 30.51
C LYS A 178 12.87 42.34 29.66
N VAL A 179 11.99 41.53 29.08
CA VAL A 179 10.90 41.99 28.22
C VAL A 179 9.57 41.48 28.73
N LYS A 180 8.55 42.33 28.63
CA LYS A 180 7.18 42.02 29.05
C LYS A 180 6.24 42.37 27.92
N ASP A 181 5.42 41.40 27.51
CA ASP A 181 4.40 41.55 26.46
C ASP A 181 4.98 42.07 25.13
N THR A 182 6.14 41.57 24.72
CA THR A 182 6.86 42.05 23.54
C THR A 182 6.77 41.03 22.40
N PRO A 183 6.49 41.45 21.14
CA PRO A 183 6.52 40.55 19.99
C PRO A 183 7.91 39.93 19.77
N ILE A 184 7.95 38.65 19.40
CA ILE A 184 9.20 37.93 19.13
C ILE A 184 10.03 38.65 18.05
N LYS A 185 9.39 39.23 17.03
CA LYS A 185 10.04 40.02 15.98
C LYS A 185 10.91 41.14 16.53
N GLU A 186 10.47 41.84 17.57
CA GLU A 186 11.20 42.96 18.16
C GLU A 186 12.41 42.47 18.96
N ILE A 187 12.26 41.36 19.67
CA ILE A 187 13.34 40.74 20.45
C ILE A 187 14.44 40.25 19.51
N LEU A 188 14.09 39.53 18.43
CA LEU A 188 15.06 39.09 17.42
C LEU A 188 15.72 40.28 16.70
N SER A 189 14.97 41.35 16.45
CA SER A 189 15.52 42.58 15.85
C SER A 189 16.51 43.28 16.78
N TYR A 190 16.31 43.20 18.09
CA TYR A 190 17.23 43.73 19.10
C TYR A 190 18.52 42.90 19.16
N VAL A 191 18.41 41.57 19.14
CA VAL A 191 19.56 40.65 19.15
C VAL A 191 20.43 40.76 17.89
N LYS A 192 19.81 41.11 16.75
CA LYS A 192 20.53 41.33 15.49
C LYS A 192 21.41 42.59 15.50
N ARG A 193 21.09 43.61 16.30
CA ARG A 193 21.83 44.88 16.35
C ARG A 193 23.15 44.72 17.08
#